data_AF-A0A562VLQ4-F1
#
_entry.id   AF-A0A562VLQ4-F1
#
_cell.length_a   1.000
_cell.length_b   1.000
_cell.length_c   1.000
_cell.angle_alpha   90.00
_cell.angle_beta   90.00
_cell.angle_gamma   90.00
#
_symmetry.space_group_name_H-M   'P 1'
#
loop_
_entity.id
_entity.type
_entity.pdbx_description
1 polymer ?
#
loop_
_entity_poly.entity_id
_entity_poly.type
_entity_poly.pdbx_seq_one_letter_code
_entity_poly.pdbx_strand_id
1 'polypeptide(L)'
;MPSFRSPKSQSDHAVSQKVSLGTGRHDHRDDGRIHSVGTARNYGTSLKGSARYMRENRLGDLRSMTPKIAMQYLTHRATIVSQKTLDLDRQALQMHLGVKLRVQIMADLYCRLRRTTKKARSICHEP
;
A
#
# COMPACT_ATOMS: atom_id res chain seq x y z
N MET A 1 11.05 -22.17 10.29
CA MET A 1 10.49 -21.42 9.14
C MET A 1 11.56 -20.53 8.53
N PRO A 2 11.53 -20.24 7.20
CA PRO A 2 12.60 -19.48 6.56
C PRO A 2 12.69 -18.06 7.12
N SER A 3 13.86 -17.69 7.65
CA SER A 3 14.18 -16.33 8.07
C SER A 3 14.58 -15.53 6.83
N PHE A 4 13.66 -14.75 6.26
CA PHE A 4 13.94 -13.91 5.11
C PHE A 4 14.72 -12.67 5.53
N ARG A 5 16.05 -12.70 5.39
CA ARG A 5 16.95 -11.61 5.82
C ARG A 5 16.82 -10.33 5.00
N SER A 6 16.15 -10.36 3.84
CA SER A 6 16.01 -9.20 2.96
C SER A 6 14.55 -8.74 2.83
N PRO A 7 14.28 -7.42 2.82
CA PRO A 7 12.94 -6.88 2.57
C PRO A 7 12.30 -7.38 1.26
N LYS A 8 13.13 -7.64 0.24
CA LYS A 8 12.67 -8.19 -1.04
C LYS A 8 12.20 -9.64 -0.90
N SER A 9 12.97 -10.49 -0.22
CA SER A 9 12.60 -11.89 -0.02
C SER A 9 11.32 -12.00 0.83
N GLN A 10 11.17 -11.12 1.84
CA GLN A 10 9.95 -11.02 2.64
C GLN A 10 8.73 -10.63 1.77
N SER A 11 8.87 -9.62 0.92
CA SER A 11 7.76 -9.18 0.05
C SER A 11 7.39 -10.22 -0.99
N ASP A 12 8.38 -10.85 -1.64
CA ASP A 12 8.16 -11.85 -2.68
C ASP A 12 7.44 -13.08 -2.08
N HIS A 13 7.80 -13.48 -0.86
CA HIS A 13 7.11 -14.55 -0.14
C HIS A 13 5.68 -14.16 0.24
N ALA A 14 5.46 -12.96 0.79
CA ALA A 14 4.11 -12.51 1.17
C ALA A 14 3.16 -12.46 -0.04
N VAL A 15 3.65 -11.99 -1.19
CA VAL A 15 2.87 -11.96 -2.43
C VAL A 15 2.63 -13.36 -2.96
N SER A 16 3.64 -14.24 -3.01
CA SER A 16 3.48 -15.58 -3.59
C SER A 16 2.43 -16.44 -2.87
N GLN A 17 2.25 -16.25 -1.56
CA GLN A 17 1.19 -16.92 -0.79
C GLN A 17 -0.24 -16.49 -1.18
N LYS A 18 -0.38 -15.34 -1.85
CA LYS A 18 -1.67 -14.67 -2.10
C LYS A 18 -2.03 -14.61 -3.58
N VAL A 19 -1.12 -15.02 -4.46
CA VAL A 19 -1.33 -15.08 -5.90
C VAL A 19 -2.30 -16.22 -6.26
N SER A 20 -3.26 -15.92 -7.14
CA SER A 20 -4.29 -16.83 -7.66
C SER A 20 -4.48 -16.55 -9.15
N LEU A 21 -3.46 -16.88 -9.96
CA LEU A 21 -3.50 -16.67 -11.41
C LEU A 21 -4.41 -17.70 -12.07
N GLY A 22 -5.09 -17.31 -13.14
CA GLY A 22 -5.90 -18.23 -13.96
C GLY A 22 -7.36 -18.38 -13.54
N THR A 23 -7.80 -17.79 -12.43
CA THR A 23 -9.24 -17.67 -12.12
C THR A 23 -9.83 -16.41 -12.74
N GLY A 24 -11.03 -16.51 -13.31
CA GLY A 24 -11.70 -15.38 -13.97
C GLY A 24 -11.84 -14.18 -13.05
N ARG A 25 -11.53 -12.97 -13.54
CA ARG A 25 -11.57 -11.72 -12.74
C ARG A 25 -12.99 -11.31 -12.33
N HIS A 26 -14.01 -11.97 -12.84
CA HIS A 26 -15.42 -11.60 -12.68
C HIS A 26 -16.09 -12.22 -11.43
N ASP A 27 -15.57 -13.34 -10.92
CA ASP A 27 -16.26 -14.12 -9.85
C ASP A 27 -15.64 -13.99 -8.45
N HIS A 28 -14.57 -13.18 -8.31
CA HIS A 28 -13.77 -13.10 -7.08
C HIS A 28 -13.49 -11.65 -6.65
N ARG A 29 -14.52 -10.80 -6.62
CA ARG A 29 -14.39 -9.50 -5.94
C ARG A 29 -14.24 -9.76 -4.43
N ASP A 30 -13.13 -9.33 -3.86
CA ASP A 30 -12.86 -9.28 -2.41
C ASP A 30 -12.44 -10.59 -1.71
N ASP A 31 -11.92 -11.58 -2.44
CA ASP A 31 -11.40 -12.84 -1.85
C ASP A 31 -10.04 -12.70 -1.12
N GLY A 32 -9.45 -11.50 -1.15
CA GLY A 32 -8.15 -11.22 -0.56
C GLY A 32 -6.96 -11.84 -1.31
N ARG A 33 -7.15 -12.27 -2.57
CA ARG A 33 -6.13 -12.86 -3.43
C ARG A 33 -5.75 -11.93 -4.59
N ILE A 34 -4.68 -12.29 -5.29
CA ILE A 34 -4.09 -11.51 -6.38
C ILE A 34 -4.25 -12.27 -7.70
N HIS A 35 -5.15 -11.79 -8.57
CA HIS A 35 -5.47 -12.43 -9.86
C HIS A 35 -4.71 -11.86 -11.07
N SER A 36 -3.74 -10.98 -10.86
CA SER A 36 -2.97 -10.37 -11.94
C SER A 36 -1.50 -10.22 -11.58
N VAL A 37 -0.63 -10.55 -12.53
CA VAL A 37 0.82 -10.37 -12.43
C VAL A 37 1.18 -8.91 -12.15
N GLY A 38 0.48 -7.96 -12.78
CA GLY A 38 0.69 -6.54 -12.54
C GLY A 38 0.37 -6.12 -11.10
N THR A 39 -0.72 -6.65 -10.54
CA THR A 39 -1.10 -6.40 -9.14
C THR A 39 -0.09 -7.04 -8.19
N ALA A 40 0.36 -8.28 -8.47
CA ALA A 40 1.36 -8.97 -7.67
C ALA A 40 2.67 -8.16 -7.59
N ARG A 41 3.15 -7.65 -8.74
CA ARG A 41 4.34 -6.81 -8.81
C ARG A 41 4.17 -5.50 -8.03
N ASN A 42 3.03 -4.84 -8.18
CA ASN A 42 2.74 -3.60 -7.48
C ASN A 42 2.71 -3.79 -5.97
N TYR A 43 2.01 -4.83 -5.49
CA TYR A 43 1.95 -5.15 -4.06
C TYR A 43 3.31 -5.55 -3.51
N GLY A 44 4.10 -6.34 -4.26
CA GLY A 44 5.46 -6.70 -3.85
C GLY A 44 6.36 -5.46 -3.68
N THR A 45 6.23 -4.48 -4.57
CA THR A 45 6.97 -3.21 -4.47
C THR A 45 6.57 -2.42 -3.22
N SER A 46 5.27 -2.32 -2.95
CA SER A 46 4.75 -1.65 -1.75
C SER A 46 5.21 -2.35 -0.47
N LEU A 47 5.04 -3.68 -0.35
CA LEU A 47 5.43 -4.46 0.82
C LEU A 47 6.95 -4.43 1.07
N LYS A 48 7.76 -4.41 0.02
CA LYS A 48 9.21 -4.21 0.14
C LYS A 48 9.52 -2.86 0.81
N GLY A 49 8.78 -1.81 0.43
CA GLY A 49 8.86 -0.49 1.04
C GLY A 49 8.52 -0.51 2.53
N SER A 50 7.45 -1.21 2.91
CA SER A 50 7.03 -1.37 4.31
C SER A 50 8.04 -2.18 5.12
N ALA A 51 8.54 -3.28 4.59
CA ALA A 51 9.55 -4.12 5.25
C ALA A 51 10.87 -3.36 5.47
N ARG A 52 11.29 -2.53 4.50
CA ARG A 52 12.43 -1.62 4.67
C ARG A 52 12.19 -0.63 5.80
N TYR A 53 11.03 0.01 5.85
CA TYR A 53 10.68 0.93 6.94
C TYR A 53 10.71 0.24 8.31
N MET A 54 10.16 -0.98 8.42
CA MET A 54 10.21 -1.73 9.68
C MET A 54 11.63 -2.02 10.12
N ARG A 55 12.50 -2.40 9.19
CA ARG A 55 13.92 -2.64 9.47
C ARG A 55 14.63 -1.38 9.94
N GLU A 56 14.42 -0.26 9.26
CA GLU A 56 15.01 1.05 9.60
C GLU A 56 14.56 1.52 11.00
N ASN A 57 13.33 1.24 11.39
CA ASN A 57 12.76 1.62 12.69
C ASN A 57 12.90 0.52 13.76
N ARG A 58 13.63 -0.56 13.48
CA ARG A 58 13.81 -1.72 14.39
C ARG A 58 12.50 -2.34 14.90
N LEU A 59 11.47 -2.33 14.04
CA LEU A 59 10.12 -2.87 14.33
C LEU A 59 9.98 -4.36 13.95
N GLY A 60 11.08 -5.02 13.60
CA GLY A 60 11.11 -6.40 13.13
C GLY A 60 10.93 -6.53 11.62
N ASP A 61 10.31 -7.63 11.22
CA ASP A 61 10.12 -8.04 9.82
C ASP A 61 8.64 -7.99 9.40
N LEU A 62 8.36 -8.12 8.11
CA LEU A 62 7.01 -8.08 7.54
C LEU A 62 6.05 -9.11 8.18
N ARG A 63 6.56 -10.24 8.70
CA ARG A 63 5.78 -11.23 9.45
C ARG A 63 5.27 -10.70 10.78
N SER A 64 6.07 -9.86 11.44
CA SER A 64 5.74 -9.23 12.72
C SER A 64 4.94 -7.93 12.53
N MET A 65 4.54 -7.60 11.30
CA MET A 65 3.72 -6.43 11.00
C MET A 65 2.39 -6.54 11.75
N THR A 66 2.09 -5.52 12.55
CA THR A 66 0.80 -5.37 13.21
C THR A 66 -0.02 -4.26 12.53
N PRO A 67 -1.35 -4.23 12.70
CA PRO A 67 -2.16 -3.12 12.20
C PRO A 67 -1.70 -1.75 12.70
N LYS A 68 -1.19 -1.67 13.94
CA LYS A 68 -0.62 -0.45 14.52
C LYS A 68 0.62 0.02 13.76
N ILE A 69 1.57 -0.88 13.48
CA ILE A 69 2.79 -0.56 12.71
C ILE A 69 2.42 -0.18 11.27
N ALA A 70 1.46 -0.87 10.66
CA ALA A 70 0.98 -0.54 9.33
C ALA A 70 0.36 0.87 9.26
N MET A 71 -0.42 1.28 10.26
CA MET A 71 -0.94 2.65 10.35
C MET A 71 0.19 3.68 10.52
N GLN A 72 1.19 3.41 11.37
CA GLN A 72 2.36 4.28 11.53
C GLN A 72 3.13 4.44 10.21
N TYR A 73 3.34 3.35 9.48
CA TYR A 73 3.96 3.39 8.16
C TYR A 73 3.14 4.22 7.17
N LEU A 74 1.82 4.02 7.08
CA LEU A 74 0.95 4.79 6.18
C LEU A 74 0.92 6.28 6.54
N THR A 75 0.95 6.61 7.84
CA THR A 75 1.07 7.98 8.34
C THR A 75 2.34 8.65 7.83
N HIS A 76 3.47 7.98 8.02
CA HIS A 76 4.76 8.47 7.58
C HIS A 76 4.84 8.57 6.05
N ARG A 77 4.27 7.62 5.32
CA ARG A 77 4.26 7.63 3.85
C ARG A 77 3.40 8.74 3.27
N ALA A 78 2.28 9.08 3.93
CA ALA A 78 1.36 10.10 3.45
C ALA A 78 2.00 11.48 3.26
N THR A 79 3.07 11.79 3.99
CA THR A 79 3.81 13.06 3.85
C THR A 79 4.77 13.07 2.66
N ILE A 80 5.14 11.90 2.14
CA ILE A 80 6.21 11.74 1.14
C ILE A 80 5.65 11.35 -0.24
N VAL A 81 4.56 10.58 -0.29
CA VAL A 81 4.08 9.98 -1.55
C VAL A 81 2.75 10.55 -2.03
N SER A 82 2.42 10.25 -3.30
CA SER A 82 1.12 10.59 -3.86
C SER A 82 -0.02 9.79 -3.21
N GLN A 83 -1.25 10.32 -3.27
CA GLN A 83 -2.44 9.61 -2.78
C GLN A 83 -2.63 8.25 -3.47
N LYS A 84 -2.32 8.13 -4.77
CA LYS A 84 -2.40 6.88 -5.51
C LYS A 84 -1.39 5.84 -4.97
N THR A 85 -0.17 6.28 -4.69
CA THR A 85 0.87 5.42 -4.10
C THR A 85 0.49 5.00 -2.68
N LEU A 86 -0.06 5.93 -1.88
CA LEU A 86 -0.52 5.64 -0.53
C LEU A 86 -1.67 4.65 -0.51
N ASP A 87 -2.62 4.75 -1.44
CA ASP A 87 -3.71 3.80 -1.55
C ASP A 87 -3.22 2.42 -1.98
N LEU A 88 -2.23 2.34 -2.89
CA LEU A 88 -1.60 1.07 -3.25
C LEU A 88 -0.90 0.43 -2.04
N ASP A 89 -0.15 1.22 -1.26
CA ASP A 89 0.52 0.75 -0.04
C ASP A 89 -0.52 0.24 0.98
N ARG A 90 -1.65 0.96 1.13
CA ARG A 90 -2.77 0.56 2.00
C ARG A 90 -3.36 -0.78 1.56
N GLN A 91 -3.71 -0.93 0.28
CA GLN A 91 -4.28 -2.17 -0.25
C GLN A 91 -3.33 -3.36 -0.06
N ALA A 92 -2.04 -3.18 -0.34
CA ALA A 92 -1.03 -4.22 -0.15
C ALA A 92 -0.92 -4.66 1.32
N LEU A 93 -0.96 -3.71 2.27
CA LEU A 93 -0.94 -4.01 3.70
C LEU A 93 -2.24 -4.66 4.20
N GLN A 94 -3.40 -4.26 3.67
CA GLN A 94 -4.68 -4.91 3.97
C GLN A 94 -4.68 -6.37 3.52
N MET A 95 -4.19 -6.64 2.32
CA MET A 95 -4.04 -7.99 1.77
C MET A 95 -3.08 -8.83 2.63
N HIS A 96 -1.95 -8.24 3.04
CA HIS A 96 -0.94 -8.93 3.87
C HIS A 96 -1.47 -9.25 5.28
N LEU A 97 -2.15 -8.31 5.92
CA LEU A 97 -2.64 -8.48 7.30
C LEU A 97 -4.02 -9.16 7.38
N GLY A 98 -4.78 -9.20 6.30
CA GLY A 98 -6.17 -9.65 6.31
C GLY A 98 -7.12 -8.75 7.09
N VAL A 99 -6.72 -7.50 7.39
CA VAL A 99 -7.56 -6.54 8.14
C VAL A 99 -7.87 -5.30 7.31
N LYS A 100 -9.05 -4.70 7.52
CA LYS A 100 -9.43 -3.44 6.89
C LYS A 100 -8.72 -2.26 7.58
N LEU A 101 -7.64 -1.77 6.96
CA LEU A 101 -6.97 -0.54 7.38
C LEU A 101 -7.73 0.69 6.86
N ARG A 102 -8.22 1.52 7.78
CA ARG A 102 -8.73 2.86 7.47
C ARG A 102 -7.60 3.86 7.71
N VAL A 103 -7.18 4.58 6.67
CA VAL A 103 -6.23 5.69 6.85
C VAL A 103 -7.01 6.85 7.44
N GLN A 104 -7.01 6.97 8.77
CA GLN A 104 -7.61 8.10 9.50
C GLN A 104 -6.64 9.30 9.47
N ILE A 105 -6.21 9.76 8.29
CA ILE A 105 -5.30 10.91 8.21
C ILE A 105 -5.73 11.81 7.07
N MET A 106 -6.28 12.96 7.45
CA MET A 106 -6.37 14.21 6.67
C MET A 106 -6.77 14.04 5.19
N ALA A 107 -7.57 13.03 4.87
CA ALA A 107 -8.10 12.83 3.53
C ALA A 107 -8.96 14.03 3.12
N ASP A 108 -9.61 14.69 4.08
CA ASP A 108 -10.39 15.90 3.79
C ASP A 108 -9.54 17.15 3.56
N LEU A 109 -8.34 17.26 4.15
CA LEU A 109 -7.45 18.41 3.95
C LEU A 109 -6.51 18.22 2.75
N TYR A 110 -5.83 17.07 2.63
CA TYR A 110 -4.89 16.82 1.54
C TYR A 110 -5.58 16.44 0.21
N CYS A 111 -6.76 15.79 0.22
CA CYS A 111 -7.51 15.56 -1.02
C CYS A 111 -8.27 16.81 -1.48
N ARG A 112 -8.58 17.77 -0.60
CA ARG A 112 -9.18 19.08 -0.94
C ARG A 112 -8.14 20.08 -1.43
N LEU A 113 -6.97 20.16 -0.79
CA LEU A 113 -5.86 21.04 -1.22
C LEU A 113 -5.16 20.59 -2.51
N ARG A 114 -5.24 19.30 -2.90
CA ARG A 114 -4.60 18.80 -4.12
C ARG A 114 -5.53 18.72 -5.34
N ARG A 115 -6.85 18.89 -5.15
CA ARG A 115 -7.84 19.03 -6.23
C ARG A 115 -7.86 20.44 -6.82
N THR A 116 -7.37 21.45 -6.10
CA THR A 116 -7.33 22.84 -6.57
C THR A 116 -6.18 23.13 -7.54
N THR A 117 -5.14 22.29 -7.64
CA THR A 117 -3.92 22.65 -8.41
C THR A 117 -3.87 22.16 -9.86
N LYS A 118 -4.83 21.35 -10.34
CA LYS A 118 -4.90 20.96 -11.76
C LYS A 118 -6.07 21.55 -12.56
N LYS A 119 -7.05 22.19 -11.91
CA LYS A 119 -8.19 22.85 -12.59
C LYS A 119 -8.36 24.34 -12.28
N ALA A 120 -7.52 24.94 -11.42
CA ALA A 120 -7.60 26.37 -11.10
C ALA A 120 -6.66 27.27 -11.92
N ARG A 121 -6.11 26.80 -13.05
CA ARG A 121 -5.26 27.64 -13.94
C ARG A 121 -5.98 28.15 -15.19
N SER A 122 -7.29 27.87 -15.35
CA SER A 122 -8.09 28.38 -16.49
C SER A 122 -9.27 29.27 -16.09
N ILE A 123 -9.32 29.74 -14.84
CA ILE A 123 -10.43 30.59 -14.34
C ILE A 123 -9.94 31.99 -13.90
N CYS A 124 -8.63 32.21 -13.84
CA CYS A 124 -8.06 33.54 -13.62
C CYS A 124 -7.42 34.06 -14.92
N HIS A 125 -8.24 34.23 -15.97
CA HIS A 125 -7.96 35.32 -16.91
C HIS A 125 -8.86 36.47 -16.44
N GLU A 126 -8.21 37.47 -15.86
CA GLU A 126 -8.83 38.73 -15.44
C GLU A 126 -9.55 39.44 -16.60
N PRO A 127 -10.51 40.35 -16.32
CA PRO A 127 -10.83 41.41 -17.26
C PRO A 127 -9.61 42.28 -17.60
#